data_AF-A0A7J6RZB2-F1
#
_entry.id   AF-A0A7J6RZB2-F1
#
_cell.length_a   1.000
_cell.length_b   1.000
_cell.length_c   1.000
_cell.angle_alpha   90.00
_cell.angle_beta   90.00
_cell.angle_gamma   90.00
#
_symmetry.space_group_name_H-M   'P 1'
#
loop_
_entity.id
_entity.type
_entity.pdbx_description
1 polymer ?
#
loop_
_entity_poly.entity_id
_entity_poly.type
_entity_poly.pdbx_seq_one_letter_code
_entity_poly.pdbx_strand_id
1 'polypeptide(L)'
;MSSSSSSATPPAGKTANDSSSSPPESDAKTEDEFAHLMEMFEDEVNHLQTAKNKALHKRFAGKDNNDPNYQADRLTSKVFSSAYEVLLLDPTEEHTDKEIQKQYRRLSLLVHPDKCSHPKAAEAFQVLAKALKDINDPNYNDKYKEIIPHAKKRVLKRRKKENVERMRDGKDPLDLEGEDFNNDVMNECEKILEKEKEDEEYANNTAQANEDRL
;
A
#
# COMPACT_ATOMS: atom_id res chain seq x y z
N MET A 1 6.02 55.36 55.17
CA MET A 1 7.14 54.84 55.99
C MET A 1 6.69 53.52 56.60
N SER A 2 7.62 52.59 56.82
CA SER A 2 7.61 51.44 57.77
C SER A 2 6.24 50.74 58.04
N SER A 3 5.97 49.54 57.52
CA SER A 3 6.47 48.19 57.96
C SER A 3 5.32 47.42 58.70
N SER A 4 5.29 46.09 58.92
CA SER A 4 6.30 45.01 58.88
C SER A 4 5.64 43.63 58.66
N SER A 5 6.37 42.59 58.20
CA SER A 5 6.34 41.15 58.62
C SER A 5 5.01 40.33 58.65
N SER A 6 4.95 38.98 58.48
CA SER A 6 5.94 37.92 58.14
C SER A 6 5.24 36.56 57.86
N SER A 7 6.01 35.52 57.49
CA SER A 7 5.68 34.05 57.55
C SER A 7 4.70 33.50 56.50
N ALA A 8 4.71 32.22 56.09
CA ALA A 8 5.73 31.13 56.11
C ALA A 8 5.33 30.02 55.08
N THR A 9 6.16 28.99 54.89
CA THR A 9 6.02 27.88 53.89
C THR A 9 5.81 26.50 54.55
N PRO A 10 5.58 25.38 53.81
CA PRO A 10 4.82 25.18 52.57
C PRO A 10 3.51 24.36 52.86
N PRO A 11 3.38 23.00 52.87
CA PRO A 11 3.95 21.86 52.10
C PRO A 11 2.92 20.99 51.30
N ALA A 12 3.42 20.12 50.40
CA ALA A 12 2.76 18.95 49.75
C ALA A 12 1.49 19.18 48.86
N GLY A 13 1.23 18.38 47.82
CA GLY A 13 2.03 17.31 47.18
C GLY A 13 1.60 17.10 45.72
N LYS A 14 2.53 16.72 44.82
CA LYS A 14 2.24 16.56 43.38
C LYS A 14 1.59 15.22 43.07
N THR A 15 0.69 15.27 42.09
CA THR A 15 0.04 14.15 41.40
C THR A 15 0.97 12.97 41.13
N ALA A 16 0.63 11.78 41.64
CA ALA A 16 1.06 10.54 41.01
C ALA A 16 0.32 10.41 39.68
N ASN A 17 1.05 10.36 38.56
CA ASN A 17 0.49 10.06 37.26
C ASN A 17 1.00 8.65 36.88
N ASP A 18 0.16 7.65 37.12
CA ASP A 18 0.51 6.25 36.90
C ASP A 18 0.61 5.96 35.40
N SER A 19 1.85 5.83 34.90
CA SER A 19 2.14 5.57 33.50
C SER A 19 2.15 4.06 33.25
N SER A 20 0.97 3.45 33.40
CA SER A 20 0.74 2.06 33.00
C SER A 20 0.84 1.93 31.48
N SER A 21 1.95 1.36 31.02
CA SER A 21 2.23 1.11 29.61
C SER A 21 1.44 -0.11 29.10
N SER A 22 0.21 0.12 28.64
CA SER A 22 -0.57 -0.87 27.90
C SER A 22 -0.12 -0.92 26.42
N PRO A 23 0.22 -2.09 25.86
CA PRO A 23 0.45 -2.23 24.43
C PRO A 23 -0.86 -2.12 23.62
N PRO A 24 -0.80 -1.79 22.32
CA PRO A 24 -2.01 -1.65 21.50
C PRO A 24 -2.65 -3.01 21.15
N GLU A 25 -3.84 -3.26 21.66
CA GLU A 25 -4.70 -4.38 21.24
C GLU A 25 -5.46 -4.03 19.94
N SER A 26 -4.74 -3.83 18.83
CA SER A 26 -5.33 -3.47 17.52
C SER A 26 -5.53 -4.65 16.57
N ASP A 27 -4.61 -5.61 16.56
CA ASP A 27 -4.34 -6.38 15.33
C ASP A 27 -5.23 -7.62 15.12
N ALA A 28 -5.82 -8.16 16.19
CA ALA A 28 -6.57 -9.43 16.10
C ALA A 28 -7.89 -9.31 15.33
N LYS A 29 -8.60 -8.18 15.44
CA LYS A 29 -9.96 -8.02 14.87
C LYS A 29 -9.96 -7.92 13.36
N THR A 30 -8.94 -7.28 12.79
CA THR A 30 -8.79 -7.15 11.34
C THR A 30 -8.38 -8.47 10.68
N GLU A 31 -7.65 -9.35 11.39
CA GLU A 31 -7.33 -10.68 10.87
C GLU A 31 -8.55 -11.62 10.85
N ASP A 32 -9.40 -11.62 11.89
CA ASP A 32 -10.65 -12.41 11.88
C ASP A 32 -11.64 -11.92 10.79
N GLU A 33 -11.83 -10.59 10.65
CA GLU A 33 -12.69 -10.03 9.60
C GLU A 33 -12.12 -10.28 8.19
N PHE A 34 -10.80 -10.25 8.02
CA PHE A 34 -10.12 -10.56 6.76
C PHE A 34 -10.19 -12.06 6.42
N ALA A 35 -10.01 -12.94 7.41
CA ALA A 35 -10.14 -14.38 7.25
C ALA A 35 -11.58 -14.76 6.85
N HIS A 36 -12.59 -14.16 7.49
CA HIS A 36 -13.98 -14.39 7.10
C HIS A 36 -14.32 -13.79 5.72
N LEU A 37 -13.77 -12.62 5.37
CA LEU A 37 -13.91 -12.05 4.02
C LEU A 37 -13.27 -12.95 2.94
N MET A 38 -12.16 -13.63 3.27
CA MET A 38 -11.52 -14.62 2.41
C MET A 38 -12.33 -15.91 2.32
N GLU A 39 -12.79 -16.46 3.44
CA GLU A 39 -13.64 -17.66 3.51
C GLU A 39 -14.94 -17.48 2.70
N MET A 40 -15.68 -16.38 2.95
CA MET A 40 -16.86 -16.01 2.18
C MET A 40 -16.57 -15.84 0.69
N PHE A 41 -15.37 -15.37 0.33
CA PHE A 41 -14.96 -15.21 -1.05
C PHE A 41 -14.55 -16.53 -1.72
N GLU A 42 -13.82 -17.40 -1.05
CA GLU A 42 -13.46 -18.73 -1.55
C GLU A 42 -14.72 -19.57 -1.78
N ASP A 43 -15.67 -19.55 -0.85
CA ASP A 43 -17.00 -20.15 -1.06
C ASP A 43 -17.74 -19.54 -2.25
N GLU A 44 -17.77 -18.21 -2.39
CA GLU A 44 -18.42 -17.54 -3.53
C GLU A 44 -17.74 -17.89 -4.87
N VAL A 45 -16.40 -17.97 -4.89
CA VAL A 45 -15.58 -18.44 -6.04
C VAL A 45 -15.88 -19.89 -6.39
N ASN A 46 -16.08 -20.73 -5.40
CA ASN A 46 -16.40 -22.15 -5.57
C ASN A 46 -17.84 -22.36 -6.03
N HIS A 47 -18.77 -21.51 -5.60
CA HIS A 47 -20.14 -21.49 -6.10
C HIS A 47 -20.31 -20.82 -7.48
N LEU A 48 -19.39 -19.95 -7.91
CA LEU A 48 -19.41 -19.30 -9.23
C LEU A 48 -19.07 -20.29 -10.36
N GLN A 49 -20.09 -21.01 -10.82
CA GLN A 49 -19.98 -22.03 -11.86
C GLN A 49 -19.24 -21.57 -13.14
N THR A 50 -18.43 -22.49 -13.67
CA THR A 50 -17.50 -22.35 -14.80
C THR A 50 -18.11 -21.69 -16.05
N ALA A 51 -19.41 -21.88 -16.29
CA ALA A 51 -20.12 -21.27 -17.42
C ALA A 51 -20.15 -19.73 -17.38
N LYS A 52 -20.29 -19.13 -16.18
CA LYS A 52 -20.25 -17.67 -16.02
C LYS A 52 -18.81 -17.14 -16.10
N ASN A 53 -17.84 -17.85 -15.52
CA ASN A 53 -16.42 -17.48 -15.63
C ASN A 53 -15.93 -17.49 -17.08
N LYS A 54 -16.31 -18.48 -17.90
CA LYS A 54 -15.99 -18.49 -19.35
C LYS A 54 -16.57 -17.28 -20.11
N ALA A 55 -17.73 -16.78 -19.69
CA ALA A 55 -18.31 -15.54 -20.22
C ALA A 55 -17.61 -14.27 -19.67
N LEU A 56 -17.09 -14.30 -18.44
CA LEU A 56 -16.29 -13.24 -17.84
C LEU A 56 -14.95 -13.07 -18.58
N HIS A 57 -14.18 -14.15 -18.78
CA HIS A 57 -12.98 -14.14 -19.62
C HIS A 57 -13.29 -13.61 -21.02
N LYS A 58 -14.36 -14.09 -21.67
CA LYS A 58 -14.75 -13.62 -23.02
C LYS A 58 -15.14 -12.13 -23.07
N ARG A 59 -15.57 -11.54 -21.95
CA ARG A 59 -15.87 -10.09 -21.85
C ARG A 59 -14.65 -9.21 -21.63
N PHE A 60 -13.51 -9.77 -21.23
CA PHE A 60 -12.27 -9.02 -20.94
C PHE A 60 -11.06 -9.48 -21.77
N ALA A 61 -11.20 -10.50 -22.62
CA ALA A 61 -10.21 -10.88 -23.62
C ALA A 61 -9.94 -9.70 -24.58
N GLY A 62 -8.68 -9.27 -24.67
CA GLY A 62 -8.26 -8.05 -25.38
C GLY A 62 -7.26 -7.19 -24.61
N LYS A 63 -7.03 -7.47 -23.31
CA LYS A 63 -5.81 -7.09 -22.58
C LYS A 63 -5.19 -8.36 -21.98
N ASP A 64 -3.88 -8.52 -22.11
CA ASP A 64 -3.11 -9.73 -21.72
C ASP A 64 -3.28 -10.09 -20.24
N ASN A 65 -3.54 -9.07 -19.40
CA ASN A 65 -3.93 -9.12 -17.99
C ASN A 65 -5.16 -10.00 -17.63
N ASN A 66 -5.68 -10.85 -18.53
CA ASN A 66 -6.82 -11.75 -18.29
C ASN A 66 -6.55 -13.23 -18.63
N ASP A 67 -5.32 -13.60 -19.03
CA ASP A 67 -4.91 -15.00 -19.06
C ASP A 67 -4.49 -15.48 -17.64
N PRO A 68 -5.02 -16.63 -17.16
CA PRO A 68 -4.63 -17.26 -15.90
C PRO A 68 -3.13 -17.49 -15.71
N ASN A 69 -2.42 -17.94 -16.74
CA ASN A 69 -1.00 -18.26 -16.64
C ASN A 69 -0.19 -16.96 -16.61
N TYR A 70 -0.48 -16.01 -17.51
CA TYR A 70 0.15 -14.69 -17.50
C TYR A 70 0.02 -13.98 -16.14
N GLN A 71 -1.15 -14.02 -15.50
CA GLN A 71 -1.30 -13.43 -14.17
C GLN A 71 -0.50 -14.20 -13.10
N ALA A 72 -0.48 -15.53 -13.15
CA ALA A 72 0.31 -16.33 -12.21
C ALA A 72 1.82 -16.11 -12.40
N ASP A 73 2.32 -16.04 -13.64
CA ASP A 73 3.71 -15.69 -13.95
C ASP A 73 4.04 -14.26 -13.52
N ARG A 74 3.20 -13.27 -13.88
CA ARG A 74 3.34 -11.87 -13.48
C ARG A 74 3.51 -11.74 -11.97
N LEU A 75 2.60 -12.34 -11.20
CA LEU A 75 2.57 -12.25 -9.74
C LEU A 75 3.73 -12.97 -9.04
N THR A 76 4.50 -13.81 -9.75
CA THR A 76 5.52 -14.68 -9.17
C THR A 76 6.90 -14.59 -9.84
N SER A 77 7.05 -13.65 -10.80
CA SER A 77 8.31 -13.34 -11.50
C SER A 77 8.89 -11.97 -11.14
N LYS A 78 8.12 -11.11 -10.46
CA LYS A 78 8.53 -9.77 -10.01
C LYS A 78 8.19 -9.61 -8.53
N VAL A 79 9.06 -8.95 -7.76
CA VAL A 79 8.68 -8.38 -6.46
C VAL A 79 7.92 -7.08 -6.72
N PHE A 80 6.72 -6.96 -6.15
CA PHE A 80 5.89 -5.76 -6.25
C PHE A 80 6.13 -4.86 -5.05
N SER A 81 6.45 -3.59 -5.31
CA SER A 81 6.69 -2.59 -4.25
C SER A 81 5.39 -2.09 -3.60
N SER A 82 4.24 -2.29 -4.27
CA SER A 82 2.97 -1.70 -3.85
C SER A 82 1.76 -2.60 -4.17
N ALA A 83 0.81 -2.64 -3.24
CA ALA A 83 -0.46 -3.35 -3.37
C ALA A 83 -1.32 -2.85 -4.55
N TYR A 84 -1.25 -1.54 -4.88
CA TYR A 84 -1.96 -0.98 -6.05
C TYR A 84 -1.45 -1.60 -7.36
N GLU A 85 -0.13 -1.83 -7.49
CA GLU A 85 0.44 -2.50 -8.65
C GLU A 85 -0.04 -3.95 -8.72
N VAL A 86 0.07 -4.71 -7.61
CA VAL A 86 -0.38 -6.11 -7.52
C VAL A 86 -1.82 -6.25 -8.02
N LEU A 87 -2.73 -5.44 -7.47
CA LEU A 87 -4.16 -5.47 -7.75
C LEU A 87 -4.56 -4.82 -9.09
N LEU A 88 -3.62 -4.22 -9.84
CA LEU A 88 -3.90 -3.48 -11.08
C LEU A 88 -4.97 -2.38 -10.86
N LEU A 89 -4.76 -1.56 -9.84
CA LEU A 89 -5.54 -0.37 -9.50
C LEU A 89 -4.77 0.89 -9.90
N ASP A 90 -5.45 1.98 -10.28
CA ASP A 90 -4.78 3.27 -10.54
C ASP A 90 -4.41 3.91 -9.19
N PRO A 91 -3.12 4.05 -8.84
CA PRO A 91 -2.71 4.60 -7.56
C PRO A 91 -2.92 6.12 -7.48
N THR A 92 -3.38 6.78 -8.54
CA THR A 92 -3.64 8.22 -8.57
C THR A 92 -5.12 8.58 -8.52
N GLU A 93 -5.99 7.58 -8.38
CA GLU A 93 -7.43 7.69 -8.13
C GLU A 93 -7.79 7.17 -6.72
N GLU A 94 -8.88 7.68 -6.14
CA GLU A 94 -9.42 7.17 -4.88
C GLU A 94 -10.32 5.96 -5.15
N HIS A 95 -9.85 4.74 -4.82
CA HIS A 95 -10.65 3.51 -4.94
C HIS A 95 -11.47 3.26 -3.68
N THR A 96 -12.74 2.89 -3.88
CA THR A 96 -13.60 2.42 -2.78
C THR A 96 -13.27 0.97 -2.41
N ASP A 97 -13.42 0.56 -1.15
CA ASP A 97 -13.20 -0.82 -0.68
C ASP A 97 -13.92 -1.87 -1.55
N LYS A 98 -15.12 -1.54 -2.04
CA LYS A 98 -15.93 -2.38 -2.94
C LYS A 98 -15.26 -2.62 -4.30
N GLU A 99 -14.46 -1.68 -4.78
CA GLU A 99 -13.72 -1.76 -6.04
C GLU A 99 -12.44 -2.55 -5.85
N ILE A 100 -11.72 -2.28 -4.76
CA ILE A 100 -10.55 -3.05 -4.30
C ILE A 100 -10.95 -4.53 -4.16
N GLN A 101 -12.01 -4.82 -3.40
CA GLN A 101 -12.56 -6.17 -3.24
C GLN A 101 -12.96 -6.77 -4.59
N LYS A 102 -13.76 -6.08 -5.41
CA LYS A 102 -14.19 -6.57 -6.74
C LYS A 102 -13.00 -6.91 -7.66
N GLN A 103 -11.92 -6.15 -7.59
CA GLN A 103 -10.73 -6.35 -8.41
C GLN A 103 -9.85 -7.49 -7.86
N TYR A 104 -9.63 -7.57 -6.55
CA TYR A 104 -9.04 -8.74 -5.90
C TYR A 104 -9.81 -10.01 -6.26
N ARG A 105 -11.13 -9.99 -6.09
CA ARG A 105 -12.05 -11.10 -6.38
C ARG A 105 -11.93 -11.59 -7.83
N ARG A 106 -11.72 -10.67 -8.78
CA ARG A 106 -11.44 -10.99 -10.19
C ARG A 106 -10.07 -11.63 -10.39
N LEU A 107 -9.01 -11.09 -9.78
CA LEU A 107 -7.65 -11.60 -9.97
C LEU A 107 -7.45 -12.96 -9.32
N SER A 108 -7.98 -13.16 -8.11
CA SER A 108 -7.91 -14.45 -7.42
C SER A 108 -8.72 -15.54 -8.15
N LEU A 109 -9.78 -15.20 -8.89
CA LEU A 109 -10.44 -16.13 -9.82
C LEU A 109 -9.52 -16.61 -10.96
N LEU A 110 -8.56 -15.79 -11.41
CA LEU A 110 -7.62 -16.14 -12.47
C LEU A 110 -6.46 -17.02 -11.97
N VAL A 111 -6.04 -16.87 -10.71
CA VAL A 111 -4.89 -17.60 -10.15
C VAL A 111 -5.25 -18.58 -9.03
N HIS A 112 -6.53 -18.90 -8.83
CA HIS A 112 -6.97 -19.88 -7.84
C HIS A 112 -6.36 -21.26 -8.12
N PRO A 113 -5.73 -21.95 -7.15
CA PRO A 113 -4.96 -23.17 -7.39
C PRO A 113 -5.77 -24.38 -7.90
N ASP A 114 -7.08 -24.43 -7.67
CA ASP A 114 -7.98 -25.45 -8.26
C ASP A 114 -8.38 -25.14 -9.72
N LYS A 115 -8.31 -23.86 -10.14
CA LYS A 115 -8.93 -23.38 -11.41
C LYS A 115 -7.90 -22.92 -12.43
N CYS A 116 -6.70 -22.57 -11.98
CA CYS A 116 -5.53 -22.27 -12.81
C CYS A 116 -4.57 -23.45 -12.78
N SER A 117 -4.25 -24.03 -13.94
CA SER A 117 -3.32 -25.16 -14.05
C SER A 117 -1.84 -24.77 -13.90
N HIS A 118 -1.54 -23.55 -13.48
CA HIS A 118 -0.18 -23.04 -13.34
C HIS A 118 0.46 -23.55 -12.04
N PRO A 119 1.70 -24.11 -12.06
CA PRO A 119 2.32 -24.69 -10.85
C PRO A 119 2.52 -23.67 -9.72
N LYS A 120 2.60 -22.38 -10.04
CA LYS A 120 2.73 -21.28 -9.06
C LYS A 120 1.40 -20.58 -8.71
N ALA A 121 0.24 -21.14 -9.06
CA ALA A 121 -1.06 -20.52 -8.80
C ALA A 121 -1.27 -20.17 -7.30
N ALA A 122 -0.90 -21.07 -6.39
CA ALA A 122 -0.97 -20.82 -4.94
C ALA A 122 -0.04 -19.68 -4.46
N GLU A 123 1.16 -19.55 -5.03
CA GLU A 123 2.12 -18.47 -4.75
C GLU A 123 1.55 -17.12 -5.22
N ALA A 124 0.99 -17.08 -6.44
CA ALA A 124 0.33 -15.90 -6.99
C ALA A 124 -0.89 -15.45 -6.16
N PHE A 125 -1.69 -16.41 -5.66
CA PHE A 125 -2.82 -16.14 -4.78
C PHE A 125 -2.37 -15.54 -3.43
N GLN A 126 -1.27 -16.03 -2.85
CA GLN A 126 -0.69 -15.46 -1.63
C GLN A 126 -0.21 -14.01 -1.82
N VAL A 127 0.35 -13.67 -2.99
CA VAL A 127 0.75 -12.29 -3.33
C VAL A 127 -0.48 -11.37 -3.44
N LEU A 128 -1.57 -11.82 -4.07
CA LEU A 128 -2.84 -11.08 -4.09
C LEU A 128 -3.44 -10.91 -2.69
N ALA A 129 -3.39 -11.96 -1.86
CA ALA A 129 -3.90 -11.92 -0.49
C ALA A 129 -3.12 -10.93 0.38
N LYS A 130 -1.77 -10.93 0.29
CA LYS A 130 -0.95 -9.94 0.98
C LYS A 130 -1.31 -8.51 0.53
N ALA A 131 -1.43 -8.27 -0.77
CA ALA A 131 -1.80 -6.95 -1.28
C ALA A 131 -3.20 -6.50 -0.83
N LEU A 132 -4.17 -7.42 -0.71
CA LEU A 132 -5.47 -7.10 -0.11
C LEU A 132 -5.35 -6.77 1.38
N LYS A 133 -4.49 -7.43 2.14
CA LYS A 133 -4.25 -7.07 3.56
C LYS A 133 -3.58 -5.69 3.65
N ASP A 134 -2.52 -5.47 2.89
CA ASP A 134 -1.76 -4.22 2.85
C ASP A 134 -2.68 -3.02 2.52
N ILE A 135 -3.51 -3.10 1.46
CA ILE A 135 -4.33 -1.95 1.04
C ILE A 135 -5.52 -1.63 1.97
N ASN A 136 -5.96 -2.62 2.77
CA ASN A 136 -7.01 -2.43 3.79
C ASN A 136 -6.43 -1.95 5.14
N ASP A 137 -5.12 -2.00 5.36
CA ASP A 137 -4.49 -1.35 6.52
C ASP A 137 -4.62 0.18 6.37
N PRO A 138 -5.30 0.90 7.29
CA PRO A 138 -5.41 2.34 7.23
C PRO A 138 -4.04 3.04 7.25
N ASN A 139 -3.05 2.47 7.96
CA ASN A 139 -1.70 3.06 8.04
C ASN A 139 -0.99 3.03 6.68
N TYR A 140 -1.14 1.94 5.92
CA TYR A 140 -0.64 1.84 4.55
C TYR A 140 -1.39 2.81 3.64
N ASN A 141 -2.73 2.77 3.67
CA ASN A 141 -3.58 3.54 2.76
C ASN A 141 -3.40 5.06 2.96
N ASP A 142 -3.34 5.54 4.20
CA ASP A 142 -3.16 6.96 4.51
C ASP A 142 -1.75 7.47 4.19
N LYS A 143 -0.69 6.67 4.41
CA LYS A 143 0.68 7.00 3.94
C LYS A 143 0.72 7.17 2.43
N TYR A 144 0.09 6.28 1.67
CA TYR A 144 0.00 6.42 0.22
C TYR A 144 -0.81 7.67 -0.18
N LYS A 145 -1.97 7.95 0.44
CA LYS A 145 -2.76 9.17 0.18
C LYS A 145 -1.96 10.46 0.34
N GLU A 146 -1.08 10.55 1.32
CA GLU A 146 -0.21 11.74 1.51
C GLU A 146 0.92 11.81 0.46
N ILE A 147 1.55 10.67 0.15
CA ILE A 147 2.74 10.63 -0.69
C ILE A 147 2.41 10.70 -2.20
N ILE A 148 1.31 10.08 -2.65
CA ILE A 148 0.84 10.10 -4.05
C ILE A 148 0.78 11.52 -4.65
N PRO A 149 0.11 12.54 -4.05
CA PRO A 149 0.09 13.88 -4.62
C PRO A 149 1.46 14.57 -4.63
N HIS A 150 2.33 14.25 -3.67
CA HIS A 150 3.70 14.77 -3.61
C HIS A 150 4.58 14.16 -4.72
N ALA A 151 4.48 12.85 -4.94
CA ALA A 151 5.09 12.13 -6.05
C ALA A 151 4.55 12.61 -7.41
N LYS A 152 3.22 12.66 -7.61
CA LYS A 152 2.55 13.16 -8.83
C LYS A 152 3.04 14.57 -9.20
N LYS A 153 3.22 15.45 -8.21
CA LYS A 153 3.78 16.80 -8.38
C LYS A 153 5.28 16.81 -8.74
N ARG A 154 6.09 15.91 -8.17
CA ARG A 154 7.51 15.72 -8.52
C ARG A 154 7.66 15.22 -9.97
N VAL A 155 6.92 14.18 -10.36
CA VAL A 155 6.95 13.61 -11.72
C VAL A 155 6.45 14.59 -12.77
N LEU A 156 5.34 15.29 -12.54
CA LEU A 156 4.87 16.34 -13.45
C LEU A 156 5.91 17.43 -13.67
N LYS A 157 6.65 17.83 -12.63
CA LYS A 157 7.73 18.82 -12.75
C LYS A 157 8.94 18.26 -13.51
N ARG A 158 9.30 16.99 -13.29
CA ARG A 158 10.36 16.26 -14.02
C ARG A 158 10.03 16.19 -15.52
N ARG A 159 8.90 15.56 -15.88
CA ARG A 159 8.48 15.37 -17.28
C ARG A 159 8.25 16.68 -18.02
N LYS A 160 7.68 17.72 -17.37
CA LYS A 160 7.53 19.04 -18.03
C LYS A 160 8.87 19.70 -18.36
N LYS A 161 9.93 19.52 -17.55
CA LYS A 161 11.29 19.96 -17.89
C LYS A 161 11.89 19.11 -19.01
N GLU A 162 11.79 17.79 -18.87
CA GLU A 162 12.32 16.83 -19.86
C GLU A 162 11.69 17.02 -21.24
N ASN A 163 10.39 17.34 -21.32
CA ASN A 163 9.71 17.59 -22.59
C ASN A 163 10.24 18.82 -23.32
N VAL A 164 10.70 19.87 -22.62
CA VAL A 164 11.38 21.01 -23.25
C VAL A 164 12.73 20.59 -23.85
N GLU A 165 13.44 19.68 -23.19
CA GLU A 165 14.72 19.13 -23.66
C GLU A 165 14.52 18.14 -24.81
N ARG A 166 13.50 17.28 -24.76
CA ARG A 166 13.09 16.38 -25.86
C ARG A 166 12.66 17.15 -27.10
N MET A 167 11.83 18.20 -26.96
CA MET A 167 11.43 19.05 -28.08
C MET A 167 12.61 19.80 -28.71
N ARG A 168 13.64 20.17 -27.93
CA ARG A 168 14.90 20.72 -28.45
C ARG A 168 15.72 19.68 -29.21
N ASP A 169 15.72 18.43 -28.76
CA ASP A 169 16.40 17.29 -29.37
C ASP A 169 15.65 16.68 -30.59
N GLY A 170 14.44 17.17 -30.91
CA GLY A 170 13.59 16.60 -31.95
C GLY A 170 12.96 15.25 -31.59
N LYS A 171 12.83 14.95 -30.30
CA LYS A 171 12.18 13.74 -29.76
C LYS A 171 10.75 14.06 -29.32
N ASP A 172 9.86 13.08 -29.42
CA ASP A 172 8.49 13.19 -28.93
C ASP A 172 8.44 13.42 -27.40
N PRO A 173 7.49 14.24 -26.91
CA PRO A 173 7.32 14.51 -25.49
C PRO A 173 6.81 13.26 -24.75
N LEU A 174 7.16 13.13 -23.47
CA LEU A 174 6.50 12.18 -22.57
C LEU A 174 5.08 12.63 -22.26
N ASP A 175 4.16 11.68 -22.21
CA ASP A 175 2.83 11.89 -21.66
C ASP A 175 2.89 12.30 -20.18
N LEU A 176 1.95 13.14 -19.79
CA LEU A 176 1.82 13.70 -18.44
C LEU A 176 0.71 12.99 -17.62
N GLU A 177 0.06 12.01 -18.22
CA GLU A 177 -1.08 11.23 -17.72
C GLU A 177 -0.98 9.80 -18.33
N GLY A 178 -1.74 8.83 -17.82
CA GLY A 178 -1.76 7.46 -18.33
C GLY A 178 -0.76 6.49 -17.67
N GLU A 179 -0.69 5.26 -18.18
CA GLU A 179 -0.02 4.11 -17.52
C GLU A 179 1.48 4.36 -17.27
N ASP A 180 2.22 4.82 -18.29
CA ASP A 180 3.63 5.20 -18.15
C ASP A 180 3.86 6.35 -17.17
N PHE A 181 2.89 7.26 -17.01
CA PHE A 181 2.99 8.35 -16.03
C PHE A 181 2.73 7.83 -14.62
N ASN A 182 1.69 7.00 -14.42
CA ASN A 182 1.34 6.42 -13.12
C ASN A 182 2.45 5.51 -12.58
N ASN A 183 3.06 4.69 -13.45
CA ASN A 183 4.25 3.89 -13.12
C ASN A 183 5.40 4.78 -12.61
N ASP A 184 5.62 5.93 -13.24
CA ASP A 184 6.67 6.89 -12.88
C ASP A 184 6.37 7.62 -11.56
N VAL A 185 5.08 7.75 -11.20
CA VAL A 185 4.60 8.24 -9.89
C VAL A 185 4.84 7.19 -8.79
N MET A 186 4.54 5.91 -9.02
CA MET A 186 4.80 4.86 -8.02
C MET A 186 6.29 4.69 -7.72
N ASN A 187 7.10 4.65 -8.78
CA ASN A 187 8.56 4.71 -8.68
C ASN A 187 9.08 5.97 -7.93
N GLU A 188 8.27 7.02 -7.77
CA GLU A 188 8.63 8.22 -6.99
C GLU A 188 8.06 8.17 -5.57
N CYS A 189 6.88 7.56 -5.34
CA CYS A 189 6.33 7.24 -4.02
C CYS A 189 7.25 6.30 -3.24
N GLU A 190 7.72 5.25 -3.90
CA GLU A 190 8.62 4.25 -3.32
C GLU A 190 9.92 4.88 -2.83
N LYS A 191 10.52 5.78 -3.63
CA LYS A 191 11.73 6.54 -3.26
C LYS A 191 11.51 7.59 -2.15
N ILE A 192 10.26 7.93 -1.85
CA ILE A 192 9.91 8.77 -0.69
C ILE A 192 9.85 7.88 0.55
N LEU A 193 9.07 6.80 0.50
CA LEU A 193 8.94 5.81 1.58
C LEU A 193 10.26 5.11 1.95
N GLU A 194 11.14 4.85 0.98
CA GLU A 194 12.46 4.28 1.20
C GLU A 194 13.38 5.26 1.92
N LYS A 195 13.44 6.52 1.45
CA LYS A 195 14.23 7.56 2.10
C LYS A 195 13.72 7.90 3.51
N GLU A 196 12.42 7.92 3.73
CA GLU A 196 11.83 8.14 5.06
C GLU A 196 12.28 7.05 6.05
N LYS A 197 12.34 5.78 5.61
CA LYS A 197 12.91 4.69 6.42
C LYS A 197 14.42 4.84 6.65
N GLU A 198 15.20 5.26 5.64
CA GLU A 198 16.63 5.52 5.81
C GLU A 198 16.89 6.65 6.84
N ASP A 199 16.11 7.74 6.77
CA ASP A 199 16.20 8.85 7.72
C ASP A 199 15.77 8.41 9.14
N GLU A 200 14.70 7.60 9.27
CA GLU A 200 14.25 6.99 10.54
C GLU A 200 15.28 6.02 11.13
N GLU A 201 15.82 5.09 10.34
CA GLU A 201 16.83 4.11 10.79
C GLU A 201 18.12 4.82 11.22
N TYR A 202 18.58 5.82 10.47
CA TYR A 202 19.73 6.65 10.85
C TYR A 202 19.48 7.40 12.16
N ALA A 203 18.29 7.98 12.35
CA ALA A 203 17.94 8.66 13.60
C ALA A 203 17.89 7.70 14.80
N ASN A 204 17.26 6.53 14.64
CA ASN A 204 17.15 5.50 15.69
C ASN A 204 18.52 4.93 16.08
N ASN A 205 19.35 4.56 15.10
CA ASN A 205 20.72 4.08 15.33
C ASN A 205 21.59 5.17 16.00
N THR A 206 21.43 6.44 15.60
CA THR A 206 22.12 7.57 16.25
C THR A 206 21.65 7.77 17.69
N ALA A 207 20.36 7.62 17.99
CA ALA A 207 19.84 7.69 19.36
C ALA A 207 20.40 6.55 20.22
N GLN A 208 20.27 5.30 19.76
CA GLN A 208 20.75 4.12 20.47
C GLN A 208 22.26 4.16 20.72
N ALA A 209 23.07 4.57 19.74
CA ALA A 209 24.51 4.72 19.89
C ALA A 209 24.95 5.87 20.83
N ASN A 210 24.02 6.72 21.27
CA ASN A 210 24.21 7.69 22.35
C ASN A 210 23.72 7.17 23.71
N GLU A 211 22.67 6.33 23.72
CA GLU A 211 22.19 5.66 24.94
C GLU A 211 23.18 4.59 25.43
N ASP A 212 23.76 3.79 24.53
CA ASP A 212 24.81 2.78 24.80
C ASP A 212 26.15 3.37 25.31
N ARG A 213 26.21 4.68 25.57
CA ARG A 213 27.40 5.43 26.03
C ARG A 213 27.23 6.13 27.39
N LEU A 214 26.10 5.93 28.06
CA LEU A 214 25.75 6.56 29.35
C LEU A 214 25.93 5.62 30.56
#